data_AF-A0A813FFP4-F1
#
_entry.id   AF-A0A813FFP4-F1
#
_cell.length_a   1.000
_cell.length_b   1.000
_cell.length_c   1.000
_cell.angle_alpha   90.00
_cell.angle_beta   90.00
_cell.angle_gamma   90.00
#
_symmetry.space_group_name_H-M   'P 1'
#
loop_
_entity.id
_entity.type
_entity.pdbx_description
1 polymer ?
#
loop_
_entity_poly.entity_id
_entity_poly.type
_entity_poly.pdbx_seq_one_letter_code
_entity_poly.pdbx_strand_id
1 'polypeptide(L)'
;MKVPWILENPKTSRVWLTVEVEALLAAGALFAEAHYCQYDQPWRKVTYFLCWHLPELPASVKQCHSFSGICSATHKKHINLQGTDSNGVFWTLRAQPYPKQLCKVIAQVIARQLLL
;
A
#
# COMPACT_ATOMS: atom_id res chain seq x y z
N MET A 1 -14.94 -22.06 7.87
CA MET A 1 -14.61 -21.24 6.69
C MET A 1 -13.71 -20.10 7.14
N LYS A 2 -12.53 -19.96 6.53
CA LYS A 2 -11.57 -18.89 6.86
C LYS A 2 -11.68 -17.83 5.78
N VAL A 3 -12.31 -16.69 6.08
CA VAL A 3 -12.54 -15.63 5.08
C VAL A 3 -11.30 -14.73 5.02
N PRO A 4 -10.60 -14.63 3.87
CA PRO A 4 -9.51 -13.68 3.72
C PRO A 4 -10.06 -12.26 3.66
N TRP A 5 -9.36 -11.32 4.31
CA TRP A 5 -9.71 -9.91 4.28
C TRP A 5 -8.48 -9.02 4.34
N ILE A 6 -8.66 -7.77 3.90
CA ILE A 6 -7.66 -6.71 3.93
C ILE A 6 -8.32 -5.42 4.42
N LEU A 7 -7.70 -4.76 5.40
CA LEU A 7 -7.97 -3.39 5.79
C LEU A 7 -6.85 -2.50 5.24
N GLU A 8 -7.19 -1.48 4.45
CA GLU A 8 -6.24 -0.55 3.83
C GLU A 8 -6.36 0.85 4.42
N ASN A 9 -5.23 1.52 4.61
CA ASN A 9 -5.16 2.95 4.90
C ASN A 9 -3.74 3.47 4.60
N PRO A 10 -3.53 4.80 4.50
CA PRO A 10 -2.18 5.37 4.50
C PRO A 10 -1.37 4.92 5.72
N LYS A 11 -0.06 4.66 5.57
CA LYS A 11 0.82 4.20 6.67
C LYS A 11 0.75 5.07 7.94
N THR A 12 0.57 6.37 7.77
CA THR A 12 0.51 7.34 8.88
C THR A 12 -0.90 7.55 9.44
N SER A 13 -1.88 6.75 9.02
CA SER A 13 -3.25 6.85 9.51
C SER A 13 -3.33 6.49 10.99
N ARG A 14 -4.14 7.22 11.76
CA ARG A 14 -4.36 6.95 13.19
C ARG A 14 -5.18 5.67 13.42
N VAL A 15 -5.82 5.13 12.38
CA VAL A 15 -6.56 3.85 12.48
C VAL A 15 -5.66 2.70 12.94
N TRP A 16 -4.36 2.76 12.65
CA TRP A 16 -3.41 1.72 13.04
C TRP A 16 -3.10 1.71 14.54
N LEU A 17 -3.53 2.73 15.28
CA LEU A 17 -3.29 2.88 16.72
C LEU A 17 -4.52 2.49 17.54
N THR A 18 -5.57 1.93 16.93
CA THR A 18 -6.78 1.55 17.67
C THR A 18 -6.61 0.18 18.30
N VAL A 19 -7.29 -0.05 19.42
CA VAL A 19 -7.24 -1.32 20.17
C VAL A 19 -7.74 -2.50 19.35
N GLU A 20 -8.64 -2.26 18.39
CA GLU A 20 -9.12 -3.29 17.46
C GLU A 20 -8.02 -3.76 16.51
N VAL A 21 -7.20 -2.83 15.98
CA VAL A 21 -6.05 -3.20 15.14
C VAL A 21 -5.02 -3.98 15.96
N GLU A 22 -4.73 -3.56 17.19
CA GLU A 22 -3.85 -4.30 18.10
C GLU A 22 -4.37 -5.72 18.38
N ALA A 23 -5.66 -5.88 18.65
CA ALA A 23 -6.29 -7.18 18.86
C ALA A 23 -6.19 -8.09 17.62
N LEU A 24 -6.37 -7.54 16.42
CA LEU A 24 -6.23 -8.28 15.16
C LEU A 24 -4.77 -8.74 14.95
N LEU A 25 -3.79 -7.89 15.25
CA LEU A 25 -2.36 -8.25 15.19
C LEU A 25 -2.02 -9.34 16.19
N ALA A 26 -2.50 -9.24 17.43
CA ALA A 26 -2.33 -10.27 18.46
C ALA A 26 -2.96 -11.61 18.06
N ALA A 27 -4.06 -11.57 17.29
CA ALA A 27 -4.68 -12.78 16.74
C ALA A 27 -3.89 -13.38 15.57
N GLY A 28 -2.95 -12.64 14.96
CA GLY A 28 -2.11 -13.09 13.84
C GLY A 28 -2.34 -12.40 12.51
N ALA A 29 -3.01 -11.24 12.47
CA ALA A 29 -3.06 -10.41 11.28
C ALA A 29 -1.66 -9.90 10.92
N LEU A 30 -1.41 -9.67 9.63
CA LEU A 30 -0.09 -9.29 9.12
C LEU A 30 -0.17 -7.96 8.40
N PHE A 31 0.84 -7.11 8.58
CA PHE A 31 1.00 -5.91 7.76
C PHE A 31 1.74 -6.21 6.46
N ALA A 32 1.23 -5.64 5.37
CA ALA A 32 1.92 -5.49 4.10
C ALA A 32 2.04 -3.99 3.78
N GLU A 33 3.24 -3.54 3.42
CA GLU A 33 3.55 -2.14 3.12
C GLU A 33 3.88 -2.00 1.63
N ALA A 34 3.09 -1.20 0.90
CA ALA A 34 3.32 -0.93 -0.51
C ALA A 34 3.68 0.54 -0.74
N HIS A 35 4.73 0.79 -1.54
CA HIS A 35 5.12 2.14 -1.96
C HIS A 35 4.71 2.34 -3.41
N TYR A 36 3.80 3.28 -3.67
CA TYR A 36 3.17 3.39 -4.99
C TYR A 36 4.17 3.69 -6.13
N CYS A 37 5.33 4.29 -5.82
CA CYS A 37 6.38 4.52 -6.81
C CYS A 37 7.01 3.24 -7.38
N GLN A 38 6.83 2.10 -6.72
CA GLN A 38 7.22 0.78 -7.23
C GLN A 38 6.20 0.19 -8.21
N TYR A 39 5.12 0.94 -8.48
CA TYR A 39 3.97 0.55 -9.28
C TYR A 39 3.58 1.68 -10.25
N ASP A 40 4.57 2.23 -10.95
CA ASP A 40 4.40 3.23 -12.02
C ASP A 40 3.78 4.55 -11.57
N GLN A 41 3.94 4.93 -10.30
CA GLN A 41 3.53 6.26 -9.81
C GLN A 41 4.74 7.18 -9.61
N PRO A 42 4.61 8.50 -9.85
CA PRO A 42 5.71 9.44 -9.66
C PRO A 42 5.89 9.87 -8.20
N TRP A 43 5.05 9.40 -7.28
CA TRP A 43 5.08 9.67 -5.84
C TRP A 43 5.26 8.39 -5.03
N ARG A 44 5.83 8.50 -3.83
CA ARG A 44 6.11 7.35 -2.96
C ARG A 44 4.90 6.82 -2.18
N LYS A 45 3.75 7.54 -2.15
CA LYS A 45 2.57 7.30 -1.29
C LYS A 45 2.57 5.90 -0.67
N VAL A 46 2.78 5.85 0.65
CA VAL A 46 2.93 4.61 1.40
C VAL A 46 1.59 4.21 1.99
N THR A 47 1.14 3.01 1.64
CA THR A 47 -0.10 2.40 2.11
C THR A 47 0.22 1.15 2.92
N TYR A 48 -0.47 1.00 4.04
CA TYR A 48 -0.53 -0.23 4.81
C TYR A 48 -1.78 -1.03 4.45
N PHE A 49 -1.58 -2.33 4.34
CA PHE A 49 -2.62 -3.34 4.23
C PHE A 49 -2.48 -4.28 5.42
N LEU A 50 -3.40 -4.20 6.36
CA LEU A 50 -3.53 -5.22 7.40
C LEU A 50 -4.34 -6.37 6.82
N CYS A 51 -3.79 -7.58 6.83
CA CYS A 51 -4.39 -8.72 6.14
C CYS A 51 -4.49 -9.95 7.04
N TRP A 52 -5.47 -10.79 6.73
CA TRP A 52 -5.76 -12.03 7.45
C TRP A 52 -5.98 -13.17 6.49
N HIS A 53 -5.41 -14.33 6.82
CA HIS A 53 -5.36 -15.49 5.93
C HIS A 53 -4.77 -15.18 4.54
N LEU A 54 -3.82 -14.24 4.46
CA LEU A 54 -3.10 -13.88 3.24
C LEU A 54 -1.59 -13.79 3.53
N PRO A 55 -0.93 -14.90 3.92
CA PRO A 55 0.45 -14.89 4.41
C PRO A 55 1.47 -14.44 3.35
N GLU A 56 1.14 -14.56 2.07
CA GLU A 56 2.02 -14.15 0.97
C GLU A 56 1.97 -12.64 0.67
N LEU A 57 0.96 -11.92 1.17
CA LEU A 57 0.77 -10.51 0.82
C LEU A 57 1.96 -9.62 1.24
N PRO A 58 2.52 -9.73 2.46
CA PRO A 58 3.66 -8.92 2.88
C PRO A 58 4.89 -9.06 1.97
N ALA A 59 5.15 -10.27 1.47
CA ALA A 59 6.28 -10.54 0.57
C ALA A 59 5.99 -10.18 -0.90
N SER A 60 4.72 -10.08 -1.28
CA SER A 60 4.30 -9.79 -2.65
C SER A 60 4.32 -8.31 -2.99
N VAL A 61 4.19 -7.44 -1.98
CA VAL A 61 4.19 -5.98 -2.18
C VAL A 61 5.60 -5.39 -2.14
N LYS A 62 5.84 -4.35 -2.94
CA LYS A 62 7.15 -3.74 -3.15
C LYS A 62 7.28 -2.46 -2.35
N GLN A 63 8.46 -2.29 -1.78
CA GLN A 63 8.88 -1.10 -1.06
C GLN A 63 10.00 -0.39 -1.80
N CYS A 64 10.03 0.92 -1.66
CA CYS A 64 11.08 1.78 -2.17
C CYS A 64 12.08 2.09 -1.04
N HIS A 65 13.34 1.76 -1.28
CA HIS A 65 14.48 2.15 -0.43
C HIS A 65 15.03 3.50 -0.90
N SER A 66 14.19 4.53 -0.79
CA SER A 66 14.54 5.86 -1.31
C SER A 66 15.66 6.51 -0.52
N PHE A 67 16.61 7.14 -1.20
CA PHE A 67 17.61 8.03 -0.61
C PHE A 67 17.38 9.46 -1.13
N SER A 68 17.34 10.45 -0.23
CA SER A 68 17.13 11.87 -0.58
C SER A 68 15.92 12.14 -1.48
N GLY A 69 14.83 11.38 -1.30
CA GLY A 69 13.61 11.51 -2.08
C GLY A 69 13.68 10.92 -3.49
N ILE A 70 14.74 10.20 -3.84
CA ILE A 70 14.90 9.52 -5.14
C ILE A 70 14.35 8.10 -5.06
N CYS A 71 13.56 7.70 -6.06
CA CYS A 71 12.99 6.36 -6.17
C CYS A 71 14.07 5.32 -6.46
N SER A 72 14.06 4.19 -5.75
CA SER A 72 15.01 3.09 -5.98
C SER A 72 14.74 2.30 -7.27
N ALA A 73 13.54 2.40 -7.84
CA ALA A 73 13.18 1.70 -9.09
C ALA A 73 13.39 2.56 -10.34
N THR A 74 13.06 3.86 -10.26
CA THR A 74 13.09 4.76 -11.43
C THR A 74 14.28 5.70 -11.43
N HIS A 75 15.01 5.81 -10.30
CA HIS A 75 16.09 6.78 -10.08
C HIS A 75 15.68 8.25 -10.28
N LYS A 76 14.37 8.55 -10.25
CA LYS A 76 13.83 9.91 -10.34
C LYS A 76 13.41 10.41 -8.96
N LYS A 77 13.45 11.73 -8.77
CA LYS A 77 12.93 12.37 -7.56
C LYS A 77 11.41 12.17 -7.48
N HIS A 78 10.91 11.80 -6.30
CA HIS A 78 9.48 11.70 -6.06
C HIS A 78 8.81 13.07 -6.12
N ILE A 79 7.60 13.10 -6.67
CA ILE A 79 6.70 14.26 -6.55
C ILE A 79 6.15 14.30 -5.11
N ASN A 80 6.23 15.46 -4.48
CA ASN A 80 5.61 15.73 -3.18
C ASN A 80 4.10 15.90 -3.37
N LEU A 81 3.30 15.18 -2.57
CA LEU A 81 1.85 15.25 -2.61
C LEU A 81 1.31 16.44 -1.81
N GLN A 82 1.74 17.65 -2.17
CA GLN A 82 1.37 18.90 -1.50
C GLN A 82 0.95 19.94 -2.54
N GLY A 83 -0.04 20.76 -2.20
CA GLY A 83 -0.58 21.77 -3.11
C GLY A 83 -1.31 21.18 -4.32
N THR A 84 -1.34 21.93 -5.41
CA THR A 84 -2.05 21.62 -6.66
C THR A 84 -1.10 21.40 -7.83
N ASP A 85 -1.56 20.68 -8.85
CA ASP A 85 -0.89 20.59 -10.15
C ASP A 85 -1.13 21.87 -10.99
N SER A 86 -0.60 21.90 -12.21
CA SER A 86 -0.74 23.04 -13.14
C SER A 86 -2.18 23.34 -13.56
N ASN A 87 -3.12 22.42 -13.32
CA ASN A 87 -4.54 22.58 -13.62
C ASN A 87 -5.35 22.92 -12.35
N GLY A 88 -4.71 23.21 -11.23
CA GLY A 88 -5.37 23.52 -9.96
C GLY A 88 -5.91 22.29 -9.22
N VAL A 89 -5.55 21.07 -9.63
CA VAL A 89 -6.02 19.84 -8.98
C VAL A 89 -5.07 19.45 -7.85
N PHE A 90 -5.58 19.24 -6.64
CA PHE A 90 -4.76 18.81 -5.51
C PHE A 90 -4.01 17.50 -5.82
N TRP A 91 -2.72 17.45 -5.51
CA TRP A 91 -1.91 16.24 -5.72
C TRP A 91 -2.42 15.03 -4.93
N THR A 92 -3.06 15.26 -3.78
CA THR A 92 -3.72 14.21 -3.00
C THR A 92 -4.88 13.57 -3.76
N LEU A 93 -5.63 14.35 -4.56
CA LEU A 93 -6.69 13.83 -5.43
C LEU A 93 -6.08 13.00 -6.57
N ARG A 94 -4.99 13.48 -7.19
CA ARG A 94 -4.26 12.72 -8.21
C ARG A 94 -3.73 11.38 -7.68
N ALA A 95 -3.32 11.34 -6.42
CA ALA A 95 -2.80 10.15 -5.75
C ALA A 95 -3.87 9.28 -5.07
N GLN A 96 -5.16 9.60 -5.21
CA GLN A 96 -6.25 8.81 -4.67
C GLN A 96 -6.30 7.39 -5.27
N PRO A 97 -6.21 7.20 -6.60
CA PRO A 97 -6.38 5.88 -7.20
C PRO A 97 -5.27 4.91 -6.80
N TYR A 98 -5.63 3.65 -6.59
CA TYR A 98 -4.66 2.57 -6.44
C TYR A 98 -3.94 2.29 -7.77
N PRO A 99 -2.62 2.07 -7.78
CA PRO A 99 -1.90 1.72 -8.99
C PRO A 99 -2.41 0.39 -9.54
N LYS A 100 -2.70 0.33 -10.85
CA LYS A 100 -3.22 -0.90 -11.49
C LYS A 100 -2.33 -2.12 -11.26
N GLN A 101 -1.01 -1.94 -11.28
CA GLN A 101 -0.06 -3.03 -11.03
C GLN A 101 -0.10 -3.53 -9.58
N LEU A 102 -0.30 -2.63 -8.60
CA LEU A 102 -0.50 -3.03 -7.21
C LEU A 102 -1.80 -3.84 -7.05
N CYS A 103 -2.89 -3.38 -7.66
CA CYS A 103 -4.15 -4.11 -7.67
C CYS A 103 -4.01 -5.51 -8.28
N LYS A 104 -3.26 -5.63 -9.38
CA LYS A 104 -2.98 -6.93 -10.02
C LYS A 104 -2.23 -7.88 -9.08
N VAL A 105 -1.20 -7.39 -8.39
CA VAL A 105 -0.44 -8.18 -7.40
C VAL A 105 -1.36 -8.66 -6.28
N ILE A 106 -2.16 -7.77 -5.68
CA ILE A 106 -3.08 -8.13 -4.59
C ILE A 106 -4.13 -9.15 -5.07
N ALA A 107 -4.72 -8.93 -6.26
CA ALA A 107 -5.69 -9.85 -6.83
C ALA A 107 -5.09 -11.26 -7.07
N GLN A 108 -3.84 -11.35 -7.53
CA GLN A 108 -3.15 -12.63 -7.71
C GLN A 108 -2.88 -13.35 -6.38
N VAL A 109 -2.61 -12.63 -5.30
CA VAL A 109 -2.47 -13.21 -3.95
C VAL A 109 -3.82 -13.75 -3.47
N ILE A 110 -4.88 -12.95 -3.57
CA ILE A 110 -6.23 -13.36 -3.15
C ILE A 110 -6.72 -14.55 -3.96
N ALA A 111 -6.56 -14.54 -5.29
CA ALA A 111 -7.00 -15.62 -6.15
C ALA A 111 -6.32 -16.96 -5.82
N ARG A 112 -5.00 -16.95 -5.55
CA ARG A 112 -4.28 -18.17 -5.14
C ARG A 112 -4.78 -18.73 -3.82
N GLN A 113 -5.19 -17.87 -2.88
CA GLN A 113 -5.71 -18.29 -1.59
C GLN A 113 -7.13 -18.87 -1.65
N LEU A 114 -7.95 -18.45 -2.62
CA LEU A 114 -9.33 -18.93 -2.81
C LEU A 114 -9.41 -20.25 -3.59
N LEU A 115 -8.35 -20.62 -4.29
CA LEU A 115 -8.25 -21.86 -5.08
C LEU A 115 -7.68 -23.05 -4.26
N LEU A 116 -7.35 -22.82 -2.99
CA LEU A 116 -6.85 -23.81 -2.02
C LEU A 116 -7.88 -24.01 -0.90
#